data_AF-A0A1I5XVE4-F1
#
_entry.id   AF-A0A1I5XVE4-F1
#
_cell.length_a   1.000
_cell.length_b   1.000
_cell.length_c   1.000
_cell.angle_alpha   90.00
_cell.angle_beta   90.00
_cell.angle_gamma   90.00
#
_symmetry.space_group_name_H-M   'P 1'
#
loop_
_entity.id
_entity.type
_entity.pdbx_description
1 polymer ?
#
loop_
_entity_poly.entity_id
_entity_poly.type
_entity_poly.pdbx_seq_one_letter_code
_entity_poly.pdbx_strand_id
1 'polypeptide(L)'
;MNNQQIIFNTAVAAGLYTEEEAEKIVEQYGELPLHSLQGWKRRSPRGYEYKILKGQHGIETRLWKQRRNSKKENSEGEKEDDKKDGRFYLAKTYLFSGEQVKLVPEEA
;
A
#
# COMPACT_ATOMS: atom_id res chain seq x y z
N MET A 1 11.45 3.88 9.21
CA MET A 1 10.31 2.98 8.97
C MET A 1 9.99 3.00 7.49
N ASN A 2 10.01 1.86 6.79
CA ASN A 2 9.70 1.78 5.34
C ASN A 2 8.26 1.27 5.11
N ASN A 3 7.78 1.33 3.87
CA ASN A 3 6.43 0.88 3.55
C ASN A 3 6.25 -0.63 3.72
N GLN A 4 7.27 -1.44 3.44
CA GLN A 4 7.20 -2.90 3.59
C GLN A 4 6.99 -3.30 5.06
N GLN A 5 7.71 -2.70 6.00
CA GLN A 5 7.55 -2.93 7.43
C GLN A 5 6.16 -2.48 7.92
N ILE A 6 5.64 -1.36 7.39
CA ILE A 6 4.28 -0.93 7.73
C ILE A 6 3.26 -1.97 7.26
N ILE A 7 3.39 -2.45 6.02
CA ILE A 7 2.51 -3.49 5.47
C ILE A 7 2.60 -4.77 6.30
N PHE A 8 3.82 -5.20 6.63
CA PHE A 8 4.08 -6.37 7.48
C PHE A 8 3.38 -6.25 8.83
N ASN A 9 3.67 -5.19 9.59
CA ASN A 9 3.08 -4.97 10.91
C ASN A 9 1.55 -4.85 10.83
N THR A 10 1.03 -4.19 9.78
CA THR A 10 -0.43 -4.07 9.56
C THR A 10 -1.06 -5.44 9.31
N ALA A 11 -0.42 -6.29 8.50
CA ALA A 11 -0.95 -7.62 8.18
C ALA A 11 -1.01 -8.53 9.42
N VAL A 12 0.05 -8.50 10.23
CA VAL A 12 0.11 -9.23 11.51
C VAL A 12 -0.92 -8.68 12.50
N ALA A 13 -1.01 -7.37 12.66
CA ALA A 13 -1.99 -6.74 13.56
C ALA A 13 -3.44 -6.99 13.15
N ALA A 14 -3.70 -7.11 11.84
CA ALA A 14 -5.01 -7.46 11.30
C ALA A 14 -5.33 -8.97 11.41
N GLY A 15 -4.38 -9.79 11.85
CA GLY A 15 -4.54 -11.25 11.96
C GLY A 15 -4.60 -11.96 10.60
N LEU A 16 -4.12 -11.33 9.52
CA LEU A 16 -4.04 -11.98 8.20
C LEU A 16 -2.96 -13.05 8.14
N TYR A 17 -1.85 -12.80 8.84
CA TYR A 17 -0.71 -13.69 8.93
C TYR A 17 -0.18 -13.66 10.37
N THR A 18 0.39 -14.77 10.82
CA THR A 18 1.32 -14.75 11.94
C THR A 18 2.64 -14.09 11.53
N GLU A 19 3.45 -13.66 12.50
CA GLU A 19 4.76 -13.07 12.24
C GLU A 19 5.66 -14.05 11.45
N GLU A 20 5.68 -15.32 11.87
CA GLU A 20 6.46 -16.37 11.21
C GLU A 20 6.00 -16.66 9.77
N GLU A 21 4.69 -16.67 9.51
CA GLU A 21 4.15 -16.85 8.15
C GLU A 21 4.50 -15.66 7.26
N ALA A 22 4.35 -14.44 7.80
CA ALA A 22 4.66 -13.22 7.07
C ALA A 22 6.16 -13.17 6.72
N GLU A 23 7.04 -13.56 7.64
CA GLU A 23 8.48 -13.65 7.41
C GLU A 23 8.82 -14.66 6.31
N LYS A 24 8.26 -15.88 6.37
CA LYS A 24 8.47 -16.90 5.33
C LYS A 24 8.04 -16.42 3.95
N ILE A 25 6.89 -15.73 3.87
CA ILE A 25 6.40 -15.18 2.59
C ILE A 25 7.36 -14.09 2.09
N VAL A 26 7.82 -13.19 2.95
CA VAL A 26 8.78 -12.15 2.56
C VAL A 26 10.13 -12.74 2.17
N GLU A 27 10.60 -13.79 2.84
CA GLU A 27 11.84 -14.48 2.49
C GLU A 27 11.73 -15.16 1.12
N GLN A 28 10.60 -15.82 0.83
CA GLN A 28 10.40 -16.56 -0.41
C GLN A 28 10.06 -15.66 -1.62
N TYR A 29 9.24 -14.63 -1.41
CA TYR A 29 8.67 -13.82 -2.49
C TYR A 29 9.12 -12.34 -2.47
N GLY A 30 9.86 -11.93 -1.44
CA GLY A 30 10.36 -10.56 -1.26
C GLY A 30 9.37 -9.57 -0.66
N GLU A 31 8.06 -9.82 -0.77
CA GLU A 31 7.02 -8.98 -0.18
C GLU A 31 5.73 -9.77 0.10
N LEU A 32 4.92 -9.28 1.05
CA LEU A 32 3.58 -9.82 1.26
C LEU A 32 2.67 -9.48 0.08
N PRO A 33 1.77 -10.40 -0.34
CA PRO A 33 0.77 -10.16 -1.39
C PRO A 33 -0.38 -9.27 -0.90
N LEU A 34 -0.02 -8.15 -0.28
CA LEU A 34 -0.89 -7.19 0.37
C LEU A 34 -0.49 -5.78 -0.07
N HIS A 35 -1.30 -5.17 -0.93
CA HIS A 35 -0.94 -3.92 -1.58
C HIS A 35 -2.08 -2.91 -1.58
N SER A 36 -1.72 -1.64 -1.66
CA SER A 36 -2.69 -0.57 -1.94
C SER A 36 -3.22 -0.67 -3.37
N LEU A 37 -4.33 -0.02 -3.66
CA LEU A 37 -4.88 0.11 -5.02
C LEU A 37 -3.85 0.53 -6.06
N GLN A 38 -3.04 1.55 -5.75
CA GLN A 38 -1.97 1.98 -6.64
C GLN A 38 -0.86 0.93 -6.76
N GLY A 39 -0.60 0.18 -5.67
CA GLY A 39 0.35 -0.93 -5.69
C GLY A 39 -0.10 -2.04 -6.63
N TRP A 40 -1.36 -2.44 -6.58
CA TRP A 40 -1.96 -3.40 -7.49
C TRP A 40 -1.95 -2.91 -8.94
N LYS A 41 -2.32 -1.65 -9.18
CA LYS A 41 -2.27 -1.05 -10.51
C LYS A 41 -0.87 -1.08 -11.12
N ARG A 42 0.17 -0.77 -10.34
CA ARG A 42 1.58 -0.81 -10.81
C ARG A 42 2.09 -2.23 -11.11
N ARG A 43 1.52 -3.24 -10.47
CA ARG A 43 1.83 -4.66 -10.69
C ARG A 43 0.95 -5.30 -11.77
N SER A 44 0.01 -4.54 -12.33
CA SER A 44 -0.89 -5.07 -13.35
C SER A 44 -0.11 -5.36 -14.64
N PRO A 45 -0.23 -6.57 -15.22
CA PRO A 45 0.34 -6.89 -16.52
C PRO A 45 -0.19 -5.98 -17.63
N ARG A 46 0.59 -5.79 -18.70
CA ARG A 46 0.18 -4.96 -19.84
C ARG A 46 -1.15 -5.47 -20.45
N GLY A 47 -2.11 -4.58 -20.62
CA GLY A 47 -3.45 -4.91 -21.15
C GLY A 47 -4.39 -5.52 -20.11
N TYR A 48 -4.00 -5.54 -18.83
CA TYR A 48 -4.84 -5.98 -17.72
C TYR A 48 -4.73 -4.99 -16.55
N GLU A 49 -5.74 -4.96 -15.68
CA GLU A 49 -5.77 -4.17 -14.46
C GLU A 49 -6.31 -5.00 -13.29
N TYR A 50 -5.64 -4.94 -12.14
CA TYR A 50 -6.20 -5.46 -10.89
C TYR A 50 -7.30 -4.53 -10.37
N LYS A 51 -8.54 -5.05 -10.28
CA LYS A 51 -9.69 -4.36 -9.68
C LYS A 51 -10.12 -5.06 -8.40
N ILE A 52 -10.48 -4.29 -7.38
CA ILE A 52 -11.03 -4.83 -6.13
C ILE A 52 -12.40 -5.47 -6.42
N LEU A 53 -12.65 -6.63 -5.83
CA LEU A 53 -13.96 -7.28 -5.87
C LEU A 53 -15.02 -6.42 -5.15
N LYS A 54 -16.24 -6.41 -5.69
CA LYS A 54 -17.34 -5.61 -5.14
C LYS A 54 -17.65 -6.08 -3.71
N GLY A 55 -17.71 -5.14 -2.77
CA GLY A 55 -18.03 -5.41 -1.37
C GLY A 55 -16.82 -5.78 -0.49
N GLN A 56 -15.61 -5.84 -1.04
CA GLN A 56 -14.40 -6.05 -0.25
C GLN A 56 -13.94 -4.75 0.42
N HIS A 57 -13.60 -4.86 1.70
CA HIS A 57 -13.05 -3.77 2.50
C HIS A 57 -11.54 -4.01 2.70
N GLY A 58 -10.75 -2.98 2.41
CA GLY A 58 -9.31 -3.04 2.63
C GLY A 58 -8.94 -2.72 4.07
N ILE A 59 -7.77 -3.17 4.49
CA ILE A 59 -7.24 -2.91 5.82
C ILE A 59 -6.66 -1.49 5.84
N GLU A 60 -7.13 -0.67 6.78
CA GLU A 60 -6.66 0.69 6.95
C GLU A 60 -5.21 0.72 7.45
N THR A 61 -4.37 1.52 6.80
CA THR A 61 -2.99 1.78 7.23
C THR A 61 -2.51 3.15 6.76
N ARG A 62 -1.26 3.51 7.06
CA ARG A 62 -0.62 4.74 6.56
C ARG A 62 0.68 4.39 5.86
N LEU A 63 0.82 4.71 4.58
CA LEU A 63 2.07 4.50 3.85
C LEU A 63 2.77 5.81 3.54
N TRP A 64 4.10 5.79 3.54
CA TRP A 64 4.92 6.89 3.06
C TRP A 64 4.67 7.12 1.58
N LYS A 65 4.24 8.33 1.24
CA LYS A 65 4.08 8.83 -0.13
C LYS A 65 5.05 9.97 -0.36
N GLN A 66 5.63 9.99 -1.55
CA GLN A 66 6.42 11.13 -1.99
C GLN A 66 5.47 12.28 -2.36
N ARG A 67 5.76 13.48 -1.86
CA ARG A 67 5.17 14.71 -2.38
C ARG A 67 5.62 14.86 -3.83
N ARG A 68 4.66 15.04 -4.73
CA ARG A 68 4.97 15.56 -6.06
C ARG A 68 5.49 16.98 -5.82
N ASN A 69 6.67 17.32 -6.32
CA ASN A 69 7.17 18.69 -6.27
C ASN A 69 6.26 19.56 -7.15
N SER A 70 5.09 19.95 -6.66
CA SER A 70 4.36 21.08 -7.16
C SER A 70 5.09 22.31 -6.64
N LYS A 71 5.45 23.19 -7.57
CA LYS A 71 5.91 24.55 -7.32
C LYS A 71 5.16 25.13 -6.11
N LYS A 72 5.94 25.58 -5.12
CA LYS A 72 5.56 26.24 -3.87
C LYS A 72 4.20 26.97 -3.96
N GLU A 73 3.15 26.38 -3.41
CA GLU A 73 1.93 27.12 -3.06
C GLU A 73 1.33 26.54 -1.77
N ASN A 74 0.95 27.45 -0.88
CA ASN A 74 0.48 27.26 0.48
C ASN A 74 -0.57 26.16 0.61
N SER A 75 -0.43 25.31 1.63
CA SER A 75 -1.58 24.72 2.32
C SER A 75 -1.19 24.41 3.75
N GLU A 76 -1.77 25.22 4.64
CA GLU A 76 -1.86 24.98 6.09
C GLU A 76 -2.64 23.69 6.37
N GLY A 77 -2.26 23.01 7.46
CA GLY A 77 -3.05 21.94 8.06
C GLY A 77 -2.48 20.55 7.84
N GLU A 78 -1.54 20.14 8.70
CA GLU A 78 -1.73 19.03 9.65
C GLU A 78 -0.40 18.78 10.41
N LYS A 79 -0.56 18.42 11.69
CA LYS A 79 0.43 18.46 12.78
C LYS A 79 1.73 17.70 12.50
N GLU A 80 2.80 18.26 13.08
CA GLU A 80 4.15 17.71 13.22
C GLU A 80 4.15 16.23 13.63
N ASP A 81 4.94 15.43 12.92
CA ASP A 81 6.03 14.65 13.53
C ASP A 81 7.03 14.18 12.45
N ASP A 82 8.31 14.29 12.80
CA ASP A 82 9.53 13.79 12.14
C ASP A 82 10.00 14.38 10.79
N LYS A 83 10.80 15.46 10.89
CA LYS A 83 11.71 15.95 9.84
C LYS A 83 12.84 14.95 9.56
N LYS A 84 12.85 14.34 8.37
CA LYS A 84 14.05 14.21 7.51
C LYS A 84 13.57 14.27 6.06
N ASP A 85 13.79 15.42 5.41
CA ASP A 85 13.30 15.76 4.06
C ASP A 85 11.77 15.82 3.93
N GLY A 86 11.20 17.03 3.86
CA GLY A 86 9.77 17.29 3.58
C GLY A 86 9.28 16.85 2.18
N ARG A 87 9.96 15.88 1.57
CA ARG A 87 9.67 15.18 0.32
C ARG A 87 8.71 14.02 0.51
N PHE A 88 8.52 13.51 1.73
CA PHE A 88 7.62 12.39 2.01
C PHE A 88 6.65 12.70 3.14
N TYR A 89 5.47 12.08 3.11
CA TYR A 89 4.46 12.18 4.16
C TYR A 89 3.71 10.85 4.32
N LEU A 90 3.23 10.56 5.53
CA LEU A 90 2.39 9.38 5.83
C LEU A 90 0.94 9.64 5.46
N ALA A 91 0.46 9.00 4.40
CA ALA A 91 -0.90 9.12 3.93
C ALA A 91 -1.74 7.91 4.32
N LYS A 92 -2.96 8.15 4.82
CA LYS A 92 -3.97 7.11 5.00
C LYS A 92 -4.22 6.38 3.68
N THR A 93 -4.30 5.06 3.74
CA THR A 93 -4.54 4.18 2.60
C THR A 93 -5.17 2.88 3.07
N TYR A 94 -5.66 2.10 2.11
CA TYR A 94 -6.20 0.76 2.34
C TYR A 94 -5.34 -0.25 1.61
N LEU A 95 -5.09 -1.40 2.26
CA LEU A 95 -4.41 -2.55 1.70
C LEU A 95 -5.42 -3.64 1.35
N PHE A 96 -5.18 -4.32 0.24
CA PHE A 96 -6.03 -5.40 -0.27
C PHE A 96 -5.16 -6.62 -0.56
N SER A 97 -5.62 -7.79 -0.13
CA SER A 97 -4.94 -9.05 -0.44
C SER A 97 -5.19 -9.48 -1.88
N GLY A 98 -4.41 -10.44 -2.36
CA GLY A 98 -4.60 -11.06 -3.68
C GLY A 98 -6.01 -11.67 -3.86
N GLU A 99 -6.62 -12.15 -2.77
CA GLU A 99 -7.97 -12.74 -2.79
C GLU A 99 -9.07 -11.68 -2.96
N GLN A 100 -8.79 -10.43 -2.63
CA GLN A 100 -9.74 -9.31 -2.70
C GLN A 100 -9.70 -8.59 -4.05
N VAL A 101 -8.80 -8.97 -4.94
CA VAL A 101 -8.64 -8.37 -6.27
C VAL A 101 -8.86 -9.41 -7.35
N LYS A 102 -9.34 -8.94 -8.52
CA LYS A 102 -9.40 -9.72 -9.73
C LYS A 102 -8.66 -9.02 -10.84
N LEU A 103 -7.98 -9.79 -11.67
CA LEU A 103 -7.39 -9.28 -12.90
C LEU A 103 -8.48 -9.18 -13.97
N VAL A 104 -8.64 -8.00 -14.56
CA VAL A 104 -9.57 -7.77 -15.67
C VAL A 104 -8.80 -7.23 -16.88
N PRO A 105 -9.27 -7.44 -18.11
CA PRO A 105 -8.72 -6.75 -19.28
C PRO A 105 -8.80 -5.23 -19.09
N GLU A 106 -7.74 -4.51 -19.45
CA GLU A 106 -7.76 -3.06 -19.55
C GLU A 106 -8.66 -2.71 -20.74
N GLU A 107 -9.90 -2.27 -20.46
CA GLU A 107 -10.82 -1.84 -21.52
C GLU A 107 -10.16 -0.70 -22.30
N ALA A 108 -9.91 -0.95 -23.58
CA ALA A 108 -9.26 -0.05 -24.53
C ALA A 108 -10.21 1.06 -25.02
#